data_AF-A0A4V1S5N5-F1
#
_entry.id   AF-A0A4V1S5N5-F1
#
_cell.length_a   1.000
_cell.length_b   1.000
_cell.length_c   1.000
_cell.angle_alpha   90.00
_cell.angle_beta   90.00
_cell.angle_gamma   90.00
#
_symmetry.space_group_name_H-M   'P 1'
#
loop_
_entity.id
_entity.type
_entity.pdbx_description
1 polymer ?
#
loop_
_entity_poly.entity_id
_entity_poly.type
_entity_poly.pdbx_seq_one_letter_code
_entity_poly.pdbx_strand_id
1 'polypeptide(L)' 'YWFALDLLDGLLRELPDSTVLLPGHGPATTLGEERSGNPFL' A
#
# COMPACT_ATOMS: atom_id res chain seq x y z
N TYR A 1 -7.92 -10.08 11.23
CA TYR A 1 -7.80 -9.33 9.97
C TYR A 1 -7.35 -7.89 10.25
N TRP A 2 -8.04 -7.17 11.14
CA TRP A 2 -7.68 -5.79 11.56
C TRP A 2 -6.21 -5.60 11.97
N PHE A 3 -5.65 -6.49 12.80
CA PHE A 3 -4.23 -6.41 13.19
C PHE A 3 -3.25 -6.40 12.00
N ALA A 4 -3.56 -7.12 10.92
CA ALA A 4 -2.69 -7.15 9.75
C ALA A 4 -2.76 -5.84 8.95
N LEU A 5 -3.93 -5.19 8.90
CA LEU A 5 -4.11 -3.89 8.26
C LEU A 5 -3.41 -2.78 9.07
N ASP A 6 -3.52 -2.80 10.40
CA ASP A 6 -2.84 -1.83 11.26
C ASP A 6 -1.31 -1.92 11.13
N LEU A 7 -0.77 -3.14 11.06
CA LEU A 7 0.66 -3.36 10.82
C LEU A 7 1.09 -2.83 9.44
N LEU A 8 0.29 -3.12 8.41
CA LEU A 8 0.57 -2.69 7.04
C LEU A 8 0.57 -1.17 6.93
N ASP A 9 -0.44 -0.50 7.46
CA ASP A 9 -0.54 0.97 7.49
C ASP A 9 0.67 1.61 8.21
N GLY A 10 1.06 1.05 9.36
CA GLY A 10 2.25 1.50 10.09
C GLY A 10 3.54 1.40 9.26
N LEU A 11 3.74 0.30 8.53
CA LEU A 11 4.91 0.10 7.68
C LEU A 11 4.92 1.05 6.46
N LEU A 12 3.75 1.30 5.87
CA LEU A 12 3.65 2.07 4.64
C LEU A 12 3.72 3.58 4.89
N ARG A 13 3.33 4.08 6.07
CA ARG A 13 3.38 5.52 6.42
C ARG A 13 4.76 6.17 6.24
N GLU A 14 5.84 5.42 6.43
CA GLU A 14 7.21 5.95 6.31
C GLU A 14 7.72 5.99 4.86
N LEU A 15 6.97 5.42 3.91
CA LEU A 15 7.39 5.33 2.51
C LEU A 15 6.79 6.49 1.68
N PRO A 16 7.58 7.02 0.71
CA PRO A 16 7.11 8.05 -0.20
C PRO A 16 6.06 7.50 -1.18
N ASP A 17 5.18 8.38 -1.67
CA ASP A 17 4.14 8.01 -2.63
C ASP A 17 4.69 7.44 -3.95
N SER A 18 5.91 7.82 -4.33
CA SER A 18 6.60 7.30 -5.51
C SER A 18 7.15 5.88 -5.36
N THR A 19 7.01 5.26 -4.17
CA THR A 19 7.39 3.86 -3.96
C THR A 19 6.58 2.96 -4.88
N VAL A 20 7.28 2.21 -5.74
CA VAL A 20 6.66 1.22 -6.62
C VAL A 20 6.33 -0.04 -5.84
N LEU A 21 5.09 -0.49 -5.94
CA LEU A 21 4.59 -1.73 -5.36
C LEU A 21 4.49 -2.80 -6.45
N LEU A 22 5.07 -3.97 -6.18
CA LEU A 22 5.08 -5.12 -7.09
C LEU A 22 4.26 -6.25 -6.48
N PRO A 23 2.96 -6.37 -6.82
CA PRO A 23 2.11 -7.41 -6.27
C PRO A 23 2.47 -8.78 -6.85
N GLY A 24 2.09 -9.85 -6.14
CA GLY A 24 2.26 -11.22 -6.65
C GLY A 24 1.42 -11.50 -7.91
N HIS A 25 0.36 -10.73 -8.13
CA HIS A 25 -0.50 -10.80 -9.31
C HIS A 25 -0.98 -9.40 -9.72
N GLY A 26 -1.23 -9.23 -11.02
CA GLY A 26 -1.67 -7.95 -11.58
C GLY A 26 -0.50 -7.02 -11.93
N PRO A 27 -0.81 -5.80 -12.39
CA PRO A 27 0.20 -4.83 -12.78
C PRO A 27 0.92 -4.23 -11.56
N ALA A 28 2.10 -3.69 -11.79
CA ALA A 28 2.76 -2.80 -10.82
C ALA A 28 1.94 -1.51 -10.64
N THR A 29 2.07 -0.92 -9.46
CA THR A 29 1.39 0.31 -9.03
C THR A 29 2.35 1.13 -8.16
N THR A 30 1.94 2.31 -7.70
CA THR A 30 2.67 3.11 -6.71
C THR A 30 1.90 3.22 -5.40
N LEU A 31 2.60 3.49 -4.30
CA LEU A 31 1.97 3.66 -2.99
C LEU A 31 0.99 4.85 -2.99
N GLY A 32 1.30 5.93 -3.71
CA GLY A 32 0.40 7.07 -3.87
C GLY A 32 -0.90 6.70 -4.62
N GLU A 33 -0.80 5.91 -5.68
CA GLU A 33 -1.99 5.41 -6.40
C GLU A 33 -2.87 4.56 -5.49
N GLU A 34 -2.28 3.64 -4.73
CA GLU A 34 -3.01 2.81 -3.78
C GLU A 34 -3.66 3.63 -2.67
N ARG A 35 -2.95 4.59 -2.06
CA ARG A 35 -3.52 5.51 -1.04
C ARG A 35 -4.72 6.31 -1.56
N SER A 36 -4.72 6.64 -2.85
CA SER A 36 -5.79 7.44 -3.45
C SER A 36 -7.08 6.65 -3.71
N GLY A 37 -6.98 5.32 -3.89
CA GLY A 37 -8.07 4.52 -4.46
C GLY A 37 -8.37 3.19 -3.76
N ASN A 38 -7.47 2.69 -2.91
CA ASN A 38 -7.62 1.40 -2.26
C ASN A 38 -8.33 1.57 -0.90
N PRO A 39 -9.52 1.00 -0.69
CA PRO A 39 -10.28 1.16 0.56
C PRO A 39 -9.71 0.36 1.75
N PHE A 40 -8.65 -0.42 1.53
CA PHE A 40 -7.98 -1.23 2.55
C PHE A 40 -6.64 -0.63 3.00
N LEU A 41 -6.28 0.52 2.45
CA LEU A 41 -5.02 1.23 2.69
C LEU A 41 -5.25 2.62 3.29
#